data_AF-A0A815W2C8-F1
#
_entry.id   AF-A0A815W2C8-F1
#
_cell.length_a   1.000
_cell.length_b   1.000
_cell.length_c   1.000
_cell.angle_alpha   90.00
_cell.angle_beta   90.00
_cell.angle_gamma   90.00
#
_symmetry.space_group_name_H-M   'P 1'
#
loop_
_entity.id
_entity.type
_entity.pdbx_description
1 polymer ?
#
loop_
_entity_poly.entity_id
_entity_poly.type
_entity_poly.pdbx_seq_one_letter_code
_entity_poly.pdbx_strand_id
1 'polypeptide(L)'
;MELDDHWSYKSIVTKLIQQMRAEDQKYLTLLNHLRLGETTCDDFDHLCTRIISPAQAVESLKEKPWCDAHILVFRNQLRTEINNRAAFDKAKEAGIPLIVVIAHDKIRSKVSEDDVI
;
A
#
# COMPACT_ATOMS: atom_id res chain seq x y z
N MET A 1 -25.02 50.55 14.75
CA MET A 1 -23.57 50.41 14.52
C MET A 1 -23.31 48.93 14.44
N GLU A 2 -23.51 48.38 13.24
CA GLU A 2 -23.32 46.96 12.92
C GLU A 2 -21.81 46.73 12.78
N LEU A 3 -21.27 45.78 13.54
CA LEU A 3 -19.93 45.25 13.34
C LEU A 3 -20.11 43.93 12.58
N ASP A 4 -20.02 44.03 11.26
CA ASP A 4 -19.87 42.90 10.35
C ASP A 4 -18.46 42.31 10.51
N ASP A 5 -18.32 41.34 11.41
CA ASP A 5 -17.12 40.51 11.49
C ASP A 5 -17.26 39.32 10.54
N HIS A 6 -17.08 39.61 9.26
CA HIS A 6 -17.04 38.61 8.19
C HIS A 6 -15.68 37.88 8.22
N TRP A 7 -15.53 36.94 9.15
CA TRP A 7 -14.36 36.05 9.19
C TRP A 7 -14.42 35.03 8.04
N SER A 8 -14.04 35.45 6.84
CA SER A 8 -13.72 34.54 5.75
C SER A 8 -12.39 33.85 6.07
N TYR A 9 -12.44 32.64 6.62
CA TYR A 9 -11.26 31.79 6.71
C TYR A 9 -10.78 31.44 5.29
N LYS A 10 -9.77 32.17 4.80
CA LYS A 10 -9.01 31.74 3.62
C LYS A 10 -8.23 30.49 3.99
N SER A 11 -8.72 29.33 3.56
CA SER A 11 -7.93 28.10 3.57
C SER A 11 -6.72 28.31 2.65
N ILE A 12 -5.52 28.29 3.22
CA ILE A 12 -4.26 28.34 2.47
C ILE A 12 -3.76 26.90 2.37
N VAL A 13 -3.74 26.35 1.15
CA VAL A 13 -3.12 25.06 0.88
C VAL A 13 -1.64 25.28 0.61
N THR A 14 -0.77 24.72 1.46
CA THR A 14 0.68 24.74 1.25
C THR A 14 1.15 23.36 0.79
N LYS A 15 1.71 23.28 -0.41
CA LYS A 15 2.27 22.03 -0.94
C LYS A 15 3.66 21.79 -0.38
N LEU A 16 3.84 20.68 0.33
CA LEU A 16 5.17 20.20 0.70
C LEU A 16 5.79 19.52 -0.53
N ILE A 17 6.85 20.11 -1.07
CA ILE A 17 7.53 19.63 -2.29
C ILE A 17 8.71 18.71 -2.01
N GLN A 18 9.24 18.74 -0.78
CA GLN A 18 10.39 17.93 -0.40
C GLN A 18 9.93 16.53 0.01
N GLN A 19 10.38 15.52 -0.74
CA GLN A 19 10.21 14.11 -0.37
C GLN A 19 11.48 13.62 0.34
N MET A 20 11.37 13.26 1.62
CA MET A 20 12.52 12.86 2.43
C MET A 20 13.09 11.47 2.12
N ARG A 21 12.48 10.69 1.21
CA ARG A 21 12.68 9.23 1.15
C ARG A 21 13.36 8.70 -0.11
N ALA A 22 13.74 9.54 -1.07
CA ALA A 22 14.43 9.08 -2.27
C ALA A 22 15.49 10.08 -2.71
N GLU A 23 16.73 9.62 -2.83
CA GLU A 23 17.85 10.36 -3.44
C GLU A 23 17.93 10.11 -4.95
N ASP A 24 17.20 9.10 -5.46
CA ASP A 24 17.13 8.78 -6.87
C ASP A 24 16.25 9.80 -7.61
N GLN A 25 16.92 10.81 -8.18
CA GLN A 25 16.27 11.88 -8.92
C GLN A 25 15.48 11.36 -10.15
N LYS A 26 15.94 10.29 -10.81
CA LYS A 26 15.26 9.72 -11.98
C LYS A 26 13.94 9.08 -11.55
N TYR A 27 13.96 8.37 -10.41
CA TYR A 27 12.76 7.79 -9.82
C TYR A 27 11.76 8.86 -9.35
N LEU A 28 12.25 9.94 -8.72
CA LEU A 28 11.40 11.07 -8.31
C LEU A 28 10.69 11.74 -9.50
N THR A 29 11.40 11.96 -10.59
CA THR A 29 10.83 12.51 -11.83
C THR A 29 9.74 11.60 -12.39
N LEU A 30 10.03 10.30 -12.51
CA LEU A 30 9.05 9.30 -12.93
C LEU A 30 7.77 9.35 -12.06
N LEU A 31 7.90 9.39 -10.73
CA LEU A 31 6.76 9.45 -9.82
C LEU A 31 5.92 10.72 -10.00
N ASN A 32 6.56 11.85 -10.32
CA ASN A 32 5.85 13.09 -10.61
C ASN A 32 5.10 13.03 -11.95
N HIS A 33 5.73 12.51 -13.01
CA HIS A 33 5.06 12.30 -14.29
C HIS A 33 3.85 11.37 -14.16
N LEU A 34 4.00 10.25 -13.43
CA LEU A 34 2.88 9.35 -13.14
C LEU A 34 1.74 10.04 -12.39
N ARG A 35 2.06 10.92 -11.44
CA ARG A 35 1.04 11.68 -10.67
C ARG A 35 0.29 12.69 -11.53
N LEU A 36 0.97 13.32 -12.49
CA LEU A 36 0.40 14.35 -13.36
C LEU A 36 -0.24 13.78 -14.64
N GLY A 37 0.03 12.51 -14.96
CA GLY A 37 -0.39 11.89 -16.23
C GLY A 37 0.49 12.31 -17.42
N GLU A 38 1.71 12.75 -17.16
CA GLU A 38 2.67 13.28 -18.15
C GLU A 38 3.78 12.26 -18.47
N THR A 39 3.44 10.97 -18.51
CA THR A 39 4.40 9.89 -18.73
C THR A 39 4.99 9.90 -20.14
N THR A 40 6.29 9.69 -20.24
CA THR A 40 7.06 9.64 -21.49
C THR A 40 7.46 8.21 -21.88
N CYS A 41 8.00 8.03 -23.09
CA CYS A 41 8.64 6.76 -23.50
C CYS A 41 9.81 6.41 -22.58
N ASP A 42 10.62 7.40 -22.17
CA ASP A 42 11.75 7.19 -21.27
C ASP A 42 11.32 6.68 -19.88
N ASP A 43 10.17 7.16 -19.40
CA ASP A 43 9.55 6.69 -18.15
C ASP A 43 9.13 5.22 -18.26
N PHE A 44 8.53 4.84 -19.39
CA PHE A 44 8.14 3.47 -19.68
C PHE A 44 9.37 2.54 -19.74
N ASP A 45 10.40 2.93 -20.50
CA ASP A 45 11.63 2.15 -20.61
C ASP A 45 12.31 2.02 -19.23
N HIS A 46 12.32 3.09 -18.43
CA HIS A 46 12.84 3.03 -17.07
C HIS A 46 12.05 2.06 -16.19
N LEU A 47 10.71 2.06 -16.25
CA LEU A 47 9.88 1.10 -15.53
C LEU A 47 10.13 -0.35 -15.97
N CYS A 48 10.30 -0.58 -17.28
CA CYS A 48 10.61 -1.90 -17.82
C CYS A 48 11.90 -2.48 -17.22
N THR A 49 12.92 -1.67 -16.93
CA THR A 49 14.15 -2.15 -16.24
C THR A 49 13.90 -2.69 -14.83
N ARG A 50 12.76 -2.35 -14.20
CA ARG A 50 12.38 -2.80 -12.85
C ARG A 50 11.51 -4.06 -12.87
N ILE A 51 11.02 -4.48 -14.03
CA ILE A 51 10.20 -5.69 -14.17
C ILE A 51 11.12 -6.90 -14.22
N ILE A 52 11.10 -7.69 -13.15
CA ILE A 52 11.79 -8.98 -13.11
C ILE A 52 10.77 -10.04 -13.57
N SER A 53 10.94 -10.53 -14.79
CA SER A 53 10.13 -11.66 -15.28
C SER A 53 10.44 -12.94 -14.49
N PRO A 54 9.52 -13.91 -14.39
CA PRO A 54 9.79 -15.19 -13.72
C PRO A 54 11.02 -15.93 -14.27
N ALA A 55 11.30 -15.77 -15.58
CA ALA A 55 12.48 -16.33 -16.23
C ALA A 55 13.78 -15.66 -15.78
N GLN A 56 13.72 -14.38 -15.42
CA GLN A 56 14.86 -13.55 -14.99
C GLN A 56 14.94 -13.39 -13.47
N ALA A 57 13.98 -13.96 -12.72
CA ALA A 57 14.01 -13.92 -11.27
C ALA A 57 15.22 -14.69 -10.73
N VAL A 58 15.97 -14.03 -9.85
CA VAL A 58 17.03 -14.69 -9.07
C VAL A 58 16.43 -15.81 -8.22
N GLU A 59 17.20 -16.86 -7.97
CA GLU A 59 16.73 -18.07 -7.29
C GLU A 59 16.15 -17.79 -5.91
N SER A 60 16.70 -16.81 -5.18
CA SER A 60 16.16 -16.35 -3.91
C SER A 60 14.72 -15.82 -4.01
N LEU A 61 14.35 -15.15 -5.11
CA LEU A 61 12.97 -14.72 -5.35
C LEU A 61 12.05 -15.87 -5.77
N LYS A 62 12.61 -16.97 -6.30
CA LYS A 62 11.84 -18.17 -6.67
C LYS A 62 11.54 -19.04 -5.44
N GLU A 63 12.53 -19.19 -4.56
CA GLU A 63 12.44 -20.05 -3.39
C GLU A 63 11.88 -19.33 -2.16
N LYS A 64 12.30 -18.08 -1.93
CA LYS A 64 11.96 -17.28 -0.75
C LYS A 64 11.72 -15.79 -1.10
N PRO A 65 10.69 -15.48 -1.90
CA PRO A 65 10.40 -14.09 -2.31
C PRO A 65 10.14 -13.11 -1.16
N TRP A 66 9.92 -13.63 0.05
CA TRP A 66 9.56 -12.91 1.27
C TRP A 66 10.74 -12.52 2.16
N CYS A 67 11.95 -13.05 1.93
CA CYS A 67 13.07 -12.85 2.87
C CYS A 67 13.59 -11.41 2.90
N ASP A 68 13.57 -10.72 1.75
CA ASP A 68 14.25 -9.43 1.60
C ASP A 68 13.31 -8.29 1.16
N ALA A 69 12.05 -8.57 0.85
CA ALA A 69 11.11 -7.58 0.33
C ALA A 69 9.66 -7.81 0.77
N HIS A 70 8.95 -6.71 1.04
CA HIS A 70 7.51 -6.76 1.26
C HIS A 70 6.77 -6.96 -0.07
N ILE A 71 5.85 -7.91 -0.10
CA ILE A 71 4.99 -8.14 -1.27
C ILE A 71 3.76 -7.24 -1.18
N LEU A 72 3.57 -6.44 -2.21
CA LEU A 72 2.37 -5.63 -2.41
C LEU A 72 1.45 -6.34 -3.40
N VAL A 73 0.21 -6.58 -2.99
CA VAL A 73 -0.82 -7.16 -3.85
C VAL A 73 -2.07 -6.31 -3.80
N PHE A 74 -2.79 -6.27 -4.92
CA PHE A 74 -4.03 -5.50 -5.04
C PHE A 74 -5.19 -6.12 -4.25
N ARG A 75 -5.25 -7.46 -4.21
CA ARG A 75 -6.38 -8.19 -3.59
C ARG A 75 -6.05 -8.59 -2.17
N ASN A 76 -6.92 -8.19 -1.24
CA ASN A 76 -6.81 -8.55 0.18
C ASN A 76 -6.79 -10.06 0.41
N GLN A 77 -7.63 -10.82 -0.33
CA GLN A 77 -7.66 -12.28 -0.26
C GLN A 77 -6.31 -12.90 -0.61
N LEU A 78 -5.70 -12.47 -1.72
CA LEU A 78 -4.38 -12.93 -2.15
C LEU A 78 -3.29 -12.60 -1.11
N ARG A 79 -3.36 -11.41 -0.50
CA ARG A 79 -2.44 -11.03 0.60
C ARG A 79 -2.54 -12.00 1.76
N THR A 80 -3.78 -12.32 2.17
CA THR A 80 -4.06 -13.23 3.28
C THR A 80 -3.57 -14.64 2.96
N GLU A 81 -3.82 -15.15 1.76
CA GLU A 81 -3.34 -16.46 1.32
C GLU A 81 -1.82 -16.56 1.34
N ILE A 82 -1.12 -15.56 0.80
CA ILE A 82 0.34 -15.47 0.81
C ILE A 82 0.88 -15.48 2.25
N ASN A 83 0.34 -14.60 3.11
CA ASN A 83 0.77 -14.49 4.50
C ASN A 83 0.52 -15.77 5.29
N ASN A 84 -0.64 -16.41 5.09
CA ASN A 84 -0.97 -17.66 5.74
C ASN A 84 0.01 -18.77 5.33
N ARG A 85 0.26 -18.93 4.03
CA ARG A 85 1.21 -19.93 3.51
C ARG A 85 2.59 -19.73 4.12
N ALA A 86 3.10 -18.50 4.13
CA ALA A 86 4.40 -18.18 4.73
C ALA A 86 4.44 -18.49 6.24
N ALA A 87 3.36 -18.21 6.97
CA ALA A 87 3.26 -18.53 8.39
C ALA A 87 3.23 -20.05 8.65
N PHE A 88 2.51 -20.82 7.82
CA PHE A 88 2.46 -22.28 7.90
C PHE A 88 3.82 -22.91 7.63
N ASP A 89 4.49 -22.48 6.55
CA ASP A 89 5.81 -23.02 6.17
C ASP A 89 6.83 -22.75 7.30
N LYS A 90 6.84 -21.55 7.86
CA LYS A 90 7.71 -21.19 8.99
C LYS A 90 7.41 -21.98 10.26
N ALA A 91 6.13 -22.19 10.59
CA ALA A 91 5.74 -22.98 11.75
C ALA A 91 6.16 -24.46 11.60
N LYS A 92 6.02 -25.01 10.38
CA LYS A 92 6.46 -26.35 10.04
C LYS A 92 7.98 -26.52 10.16
N GLU A 93 8.75 -25.56 9.62
CA GLU A 93 10.21 -25.55 9.72
C GLU A 93 10.70 -25.46 11.18
N ALA A 94 10.03 -24.65 12.00
CA ALA A 94 10.39 -24.46 13.40
C ALA A 94 9.82 -25.55 14.35
N GLY A 95 8.97 -26.44 13.85
CA GLY A 95 8.32 -27.48 14.66
C GLY A 95 7.37 -26.93 15.74
N ILE A 96 6.78 -25.75 15.52
CA ILE A 96 5.90 -25.07 16.48
C ILE A 96 4.44 -25.04 16.01
N PRO A 97 3.46 -25.04 16.93
CA PRO A 97 2.06 -24.89 16.56
C PRO A 97 1.77 -23.47 16.01
N LEU A 98 0.96 -23.39 14.95
CA LEU A 98 0.44 -22.14 14.41
C LEU A 98 -0.94 -21.85 15.03
N ILE A 99 -1.13 -20.63 15.55
CA ILE A 99 -2.41 -20.14 16.03
C ILE A 99 -2.91 -19.05 15.08
N VAL A 100 -4.10 -19.23 14.51
CA VAL A 100 -4.75 -18.24 13.64
C VAL A 100 -5.89 -17.59 14.43
N VAL A 101 -5.80 -16.28 14.67
CA VAL A 101 -6.85 -15.50 15.33
C VAL A 101 -7.54 -14.64 14.30
N ILE A 102 -8.86 -14.82 14.17
CA ILE A 102 -9.69 -14.03 13.25
C ILE A 102 -10.46 -13.01 14.07
N ALA A 103 -10.15 -11.73 13.87
CA ALA A 103 -10.94 -10.65 14.44
C ALA A 103 -12.25 -10.50 13.66
N HIS A 104 -13.37 -10.52 14.37
CA HIS A 104 -14.67 -10.19 13.80
C HIS A 104 -15.08 -8.79 14.25
N ASP A 105 -14.80 -7.81 13.41
CA ASP A 105 -15.28 -6.45 13.64
C ASP A 105 -16.76 -6.38 13.27
N LYS A 106 -17.63 -6.54 14.27
CA LYS A 106 -19.04 -6.16 14.14
C LYS A 106 -19.13 -4.67 14.39
N ILE A 107 -19.42 -3.88 13.35
CA ILE A 107 -19.97 -2.54 13.54
C ILE A 107 -21.31 -2.75 14.25
N ARG A 108 -21.35 -2.48 15.57
CA ARG A 108 -22.62 -2.27 16.26
C ARG A 108 -23.18 -0.96 15.71
N SER A 109 -23.91 -1.02 14.60
CA SER A 109 -24.92 0.00 14.36
C SER A 109 -25.82 -0.02 15.59
N LYS A 110 -25.95 1.13 16.26
CA LYS A 110 -27.02 1.30 17.25
C LYS A 110 -28.31 0.97 16.50
N VAL A 111 -29.04 -0.03 16.97
CA VAL A 111 -30.44 -0.22 16.59
C VAL A 111 -31.13 1.09 16.92
N SER A 112 -31.57 1.84 15.92
CA SER A 112 -32.55 2.91 16.13
C SER A 112 -33.81 2.26 16.68
N GLU A 113 -34.39 2.84 17.73
CA GLU A 113 -35.59 2.33 18.42
C GLU A 113 -36.86 2.30 17.54
N ASP A 114 -36.75 2.52 16.23
CA ASP A 114 -37.87 2.63 15.29
C ASP A 114 -38.24 1.32 14.57
N ASP A 115 -37.53 0.21 14.79
CA ASP A 115 -37.87 -1.10 14.21
C ASP A 115 -38.74 -1.95 15.16
N VAL A 116 -39.81 -1.36 15.69
CA VAL A 116 -40.96 -2.09 16.24
C VAL A 116 -42.22 -1.60 15.53
N ILE A 117 -42.63 -2.34 14.50
CA ILE A 117 -44.03 -2.46 14.09
C ILE A 117 -44.33 -3.96 13.91
#